data_AF-A0A514CIM0-F1
#
_entry.id   AF-A0A514CIM0-F1
#
_cell.length_a   1.000
_cell.length_b   1.000
_cell.length_c   1.000
_cell.angle_alpha   90.00
_cell.angle_beta   90.00
_cell.angle_gamma   90.00
#
_symmetry.space_group_name_H-M   'P 1'
#
loop_
_entity.id
_entity.type
_entity.pdbx_description
1 polymer ?
#
loop_
_entity_poly.entity_id
_entity_poly.type
_entity_poly.pdbx_seq_one_letter_code
_entity_poly.pdbx_strand_id
1 'polypeptide(L)'
;MTAIASNYNISTQNNNIFSFQSVSRNKDKDLTSLSAYDWLAHNEFVQLEGQGSFGFHNYADANKKFQAIYFTLKGDIAAHYAFFRGIVLAGQPKEIYLENIHENRSFTLKFYKKNEAVAKQYLEKIFRIVNEEIRFKQVLRKVLINQEKHRLEEKLLLNELSN
;
A
#
# COMPACT_ATOMS: atom_id res chain seq x y z
N MET A 1 -23.75 31.05 -76.12
CA MET A 1 -24.33 30.58 -74.85
C MET A 1 -23.81 29.19 -74.58
N THR A 2 -22.96 29.02 -73.58
CA THR A 2 -22.60 27.72 -73.01
C THR A 2 -22.07 28.00 -71.61
N ALA A 3 -22.88 27.66 -70.60
CA ALA A 3 -22.53 27.77 -69.19
C ALA A 3 -21.52 26.67 -68.84
N ILE A 4 -20.40 27.05 -68.24
CA ILE A 4 -19.40 26.13 -67.70
C ILE A 4 -19.87 25.76 -66.29
N ALA A 5 -20.36 24.53 -66.14
CA ALA A 5 -20.69 23.97 -64.84
C ALA A 5 -19.40 23.64 -64.09
N SER A 6 -19.13 24.38 -63.02
CA SER A 6 -18.06 24.10 -62.07
C SER A 6 -18.47 22.93 -61.17
N ASN A 7 -17.88 21.75 -61.44
CA ASN A 7 -17.97 20.57 -60.57
C ASN A 7 -17.22 20.84 -59.26
N TYR A 8 -17.96 21.11 -58.19
CA TYR A 8 -17.41 21.06 -56.83
C TYR A 8 -17.29 19.59 -56.40
N ASN A 9 -16.07 19.05 -56.44
CA ASN A 9 -15.75 17.80 -55.78
C ASN A 9 -15.85 18.00 -54.27
N ILE A 10 -16.88 17.41 -53.66
CA ILE A 10 -17.00 17.30 -52.21
C ILE A 10 -15.85 16.40 -51.74
N SER A 11 -14.85 16.99 -51.10
CA SER A 11 -13.82 16.24 -50.40
C SER A 11 -14.48 15.54 -49.21
N THR A 12 -14.67 14.23 -49.33
CA THR A 12 -14.93 13.35 -48.19
C THR A 12 -13.74 13.45 -47.24
N GLN A 13 -13.88 14.29 -46.22
CA GLN A 13 -13.00 14.26 -45.06
C GLN A 13 -13.16 12.89 -44.39
N ASN A 14 -12.19 12.02 -44.63
CA ASN A 14 -11.97 10.84 -43.79
C ASN A 14 -11.73 11.35 -42.36
N ASN A 15 -12.78 11.32 -41.54
CA ASN A 15 -12.69 11.40 -40.10
C ASN A 15 -11.89 10.17 -39.64
N ASN A 16 -10.57 10.27 -39.70
CA ASN A 16 -9.67 9.40 -38.94
C ASN A 16 -9.92 9.74 -37.48
N ILE A 17 -10.91 9.07 -36.89
CA ILE A 17 -11.14 9.02 -35.47
C ILE A 17 -9.86 8.46 -34.86
N PHE A 18 -9.05 9.35 -34.27
CA PHE A 18 -7.96 8.95 -33.39
C PHE A 18 -8.58 8.28 -32.16
N SER A 19 -8.84 6.98 -32.25
CA SER A 19 -9.17 6.19 -31.08
C SER A 19 -7.90 6.02 -30.27
N PHE A 20 -7.85 6.59 -29.07
CA PHE A 20 -6.84 6.24 -28.08
C PHE A 20 -6.99 4.75 -27.78
N GLN A 21 -6.13 3.91 -28.36
CA GLN A 21 -5.98 2.54 -27.88
C GLN A 21 -5.37 2.63 -26.48
N SER A 22 -6.14 2.25 -25.47
CA SER A 22 -5.61 2.10 -24.13
C SER A 22 -4.63 0.92 -24.18
N VAL A 23 -3.34 1.23 -24.13
CA VAL A 23 -2.31 0.22 -23.90
C VAL A 23 -2.38 -0.11 -22.42
N SER A 24 -3.00 -1.25 -22.07
CA SER A 24 -2.93 -1.76 -20.71
C SER A 24 -1.50 -2.22 -20.45
N ARG A 25 -0.67 -1.34 -19.89
CA ARG A 25 0.59 -1.75 -19.27
C ARG A 25 0.22 -2.75 -18.19
N ASN A 26 0.83 -3.95 -18.25
CA ASN A 26 0.73 -5.08 -17.32
C ASN A 26 -0.52 -5.10 -16.45
N LYS A 27 -1.40 -6.09 -16.67
CA LYS A 27 -2.36 -6.48 -15.64
C LYS A 27 -1.57 -6.75 -14.36
N ASP A 28 -1.52 -5.78 -13.46
CA ASP A 28 -1.18 -6.02 -12.07
C ASP A 28 -2.06 -7.19 -11.68
N LYS A 29 -1.45 -8.33 -11.32
CA LYS A 29 -2.21 -9.48 -10.85
C LYS A 29 -3.21 -8.96 -9.84
N ASP A 30 -4.48 -9.24 -10.06
CA ASP A 30 -5.59 -8.70 -9.29
C ASP A 30 -5.30 -8.98 -7.80
N LEU A 31 -4.69 -8.01 -7.11
CA LEU A 31 -4.14 -8.21 -5.77
C LEU A 31 -5.27 -8.59 -4.80
N THR A 32 -6.50 -8.30 -5.17
CA THR A 32 -7.76 -8.65 -4.52
C THR A 32 -7.96 -10.16 -4.40
N SER A 33 -7.52 -10.98 -5.37
CA SER A 33 -7.72 -12.44 -5.36
C SER A 33 -6.61 -13.22 -4.64
N LEU A 34 -5.53 -12.56 -4.22
CA LEU A 34 -4.43 -13.21 -3.52
C LEU A 34 -4.82 -13.66 -2.11
N SER A 35 -4.30 -14.81 -1.70
CA SER A 35 -4.34 -15.29 -0.32
C SER A 35 -3.62 -14.30 0.62
N ALA A 36 -3.88 -14.37 1.92
CA ALA A 36 -3.19 -13.49 2.88
C ALA A 36 -1.66 -13.73 2.86
N TYR A 37 -1.25 -14.98 2.66
CA TYR A 37 0.16 -15.36 2.51
C TYR A 37 0.77 -14.78 1.24
N ASP A 38 0.12 -14.98 0.09
CA ASP A 38 0.63 -14.47 -1.19
C ASP A 38 0.66 -12.95 -1.19
N TRP A 39 -0.33 -12.30 -0.59
CA TRP A 39 -0.35 -10.84 -0.46
C TRP A 39 0.86 -10.34 0.35
N LEU A 40 1.16 -10.99 1.49
CA LEU A 40 2.37 -10.67 2.27
C LEU A 40 3.65 -10.99 1.49
N ALA A 41 3.68 -12.05 0.67
CA ALA A 41 4.84 -12.43 -0.13
C ALA A 41 5.18 -11.38 -1.20
N HIS A 42 4.17 -10.71 -1.75
CA HIS A 42 4.36 -9.64 -2.74
C HIS A 42 4.61 -8.27 -2.08
N ASN A 43 4.51 -8.17 -0.75
CA ASN A 43 4.71 -6.91 -0.04
C ASN A 43 6.22 -6.64 0.16
N GLU A 44 6.70 -5.52 -0.38
CA GLU A 44 8.12 -5.14 -0.31
C GLU A 44 8.65 -4.90 1.11
N PHE A 45 7.76 -4.63 2.07
CA PHE A 45 8.11 -4.33 3.45
C PHE A 45 8.12 -5.56 4.35
N VAL A 46 7.97 -6.76 3.78
CA VAL A 46 7.83 -8.00 4.54
C VAL A 46 8.87 -9.02 4.12
N GLN A 47 9.43 -9.72 5.11
CA GLN A 47 10.16 -10.96 4.94
C GLN A 47 9.35 -12.10 5.49
N LEU A 48 8.87 -13.00 4.62
CA LEU A 48 8.24 -14.23 5.07
C LEU A 48 9.28 -15.19 5.63
N GLU A 49 8.99 -15.74 6.80
CA GLU A 49 9.80 -16.77 7.47
C GLU A 49 9.19 -18.16 7.27
N GLY A 50 7.86 -18.22 7.11
CA GLY A 50 7.17 -19.47 6.81
C GLY A 50 5.66 -19.38 6.99
N GLN A 51 5.00 -20.52 6.85
CA GLN A 51 3.59 -20.70 7.16
C GLN A 51 3.34 -22.03 7.88
N GLY A 52 2.37 -22.04 8.79
CA GLY A 52 1.87 -23.23 9.47
C GLY A 52 0.38 -23.39 9.20
N SER A 53 -0.08 -24.63 9.08
CA SER A 53 -1.51 -24.94 8.98
C SER A 53 -1.84 -26.10 9.90
N PHE A 54 -2.92 -25.97 10.65
CA PHE A 54 -3.41 -27.02 11.54
C PHE A 54 -4.88 -27.30 11.27
N GLY A 55 -5.26 -28.57 11.21
CA GLY A 55 -6.63 -29.00 10.96
C GLY A 55 -7.02 -30.17 11.86
N PHE A 56 -8.23 -30.11 12.42
CA PHE A 56 -8.79 -31.19 13.21
C PHE A 56 -9.47 -32.19 12.28
N HIS A 57 -8.81 -33.32 12.02
CA HIS A 57 -9.30 -34.35 11.08
C HIS A 57 -10.54 -35.09 11.60
N ASN A 58 -10.75 -35.13 12.92
CA ASN A 58 -11.87 -35.83 13.57
C ASN A 58 -13.17 -35.00 13.66
N TYR A 59 -13.18 -33.76 13.17
CA TYR A 59 -14.35 -32.88 13.19
C TYR A 59 -14.59 -32.26 11.80
N ALA A 60 -15.05 -33.09 10.86
CA ALA A 60 -15.30 -32.69 9.47
C ALA A 60 -16.33 -31.54 9.35
N ASP A 61 -17.37 -31.56 10.17
CA ASP A 61 -18.42 -30.52 10.18
C ASP A 61 -17.94 -29.17 10.72
N ALA A 62 -16.86 -29.16 11.50
CA ALA A 62 -16.31 -27.91 12.04
C ALA A 62 -15.45 -27.17 11.01
N ASN A 63 -14.85 -27.88 10.03
CA ASN A 63 -13.99 -27.33 8.96
C ASN A 63 -13.01 -26.22 9.43
N LYS A 64 -12.56 -26.31 10.69
CA LYS A 64 -11.70 -25.31 11.34
C LYS A 64 -10.26 -25.56 10.92
N LYS A 65 -9.92 -25.11 9.71
CA LYS A 65 -8.53 -25.01 9.26
C LYS A 65 -7.94 -23.74 9.85
N PHE A 66 -6.95 -23.90 10.70
CA PHE A 66 -6.18 -22.81 11.29
C PHE A 66 -4.94 -22.55 10.45
N GLN A 67 -4.60 -21.28 10.27
CA GLN A 67 -3.41 -20.83 9.55
C GLN A 67 -2.60 -19.89 10.42
N ALA A 68 -1.28 -20.04 10.31
CA ALA A 68 -0.29 -19.17 10.91
C ALA A 68 0.70 -18.71 9.83
N ILE A 69 0.99 -17.42 9.77
CA ILE A 69 2.00 -16.85 8.86
C ILE A 69 3.06 -16.17 9.72
N TYR A 70 4.32 -16.54 9.51
CA TYR A 70 5.46 -16.03 10.24
C TYR A 70 6.23 -15.05 9.35
N PHE A 71 6.48 -13.84 9.84
CA PHE A 71 7.16 -12.82 9.06
C PHE A 71 7.88 -11.78 9.91
N THR A 72 8.86 -11.12 9.30
CA THR A 72 9.56 -9.94 9.82
C THR A 72 9.34 -8.74 8.93
N LEU A 73 9.52 -7.54 9.49
CA LEU A 73 9.43 -6.28 8.75
C LEU A 73 10.78 -5.95 8.09
N LYS A 74 10.74 -5.34 6.91
CA LYS A 74 11.90 -4.89 6.13
C LYS A 74 11.83 -3.39 5.81
N GLY A 75 12.98 -2.84 5.40
CA GLY A 75 13.09 -1.47 4.89
C GLY A 75 12.66 -0.40 5.90
N ASP A 76 12.01 0.65 5.40
CA ASP A 76 11.60 1.80 6.21
C ASP A 76 10.57 1.44 7.29
N ILE A 77 9.71 0.45 7.04
CA ILE A 77 8.74 -0.02 8.03
C ILE A 77 9.44 -0.69 9.21
N ALA A 78 10.55 -1.40 8.99
CA ALA A 78 11.32 -2.02 10.07
C ALA A 78 11.90 -0.97 11.05
N ALA A 79 12.30 0.21 10.55
CA ALA A 79 12.74 1.32 11.40
C ALA A 79 11.59 1.87 12.27
N HIS A 80 10.34 1.67 11.84
CA HIS A 80 9.12 2.06 12.55
C HIS A 80 8.46 0.89 13.30
N TYR A 81 9.22 -0.15 13.63
CA TYR A 81 8.75 -1.35 14.34
C TYR A 81 7.90 -1.02 15.58
N ALA A 82 8.34 -0.10 16.42
CA ALA A 82 7.62 0.27 17.65
C ALA A 82 6.23 0.85 17.34
N PHE A 83 6.13 1.65 16.28
CA PHE A 83 4.85 2.21 15.83
C PHE A 83 3.96 1.12 15.23
N PHE A 84 4.49 0.27 14.34
CA PHE A 84 3.76 -0.86 13.77
C PHE A 84 3.18 -1.75 14.88
N ARG A 85 4.01 -2.14 15.86
CA ARG A 85 3.58 -2.90 17.04
C ARG A 85 2.51 -2.16 17.84
N GLY A 86 2.66 -0.86 18.04
CA GLY A 86 1.67 -0.03 18.73
C GLY A 86 0.29 -0.08 18.05
N ILE A 87 0.25 0.00 16.71
CA ILE A 87 -0.98 -0.10 15.94
C ILE A 87 -1.62 -1.49 16.07
N VAL A 88 -0.82 -2.56 16.02
CA VAL A 88 -1.30 -3.92 16.22
C VAL A 88 -1.98 -4.07 17.59
N LEU A 89 -1.34 -3.56 18.65
CA LEU A 89 -1.87 -3.63 20.01
C LEU A 89 -3.09 -2.72 20.24
N ALA A 90 -3.20 -1.61 19.51
CA ALA A 90 -4.30 -0.67 19.65
C ALA A 90 -5.64 -1.23 19.18
N GLY A 91 -5.62 -2.23 18.28
CA GLY A 91 -6.85 -2.90 17.88
C GLY A 91 -6.61 -3.99 16.86
N GLN A 92 -7.09 -5.19 17.19
CA GLN A 92 -7.22 -6.31 16.26
C GLN A 92 -8.67 -6.80 16.23
N PRO A 93 -9.21 -7.17 15.05
CA PRO A 93 -10.47 -7.89 14.93
C PRO A 93 -10.48 -9.15 15.80
N LYS A 94 -11.66 -9.59 16.26
CA LYS A 94 -11.80 -10.78 17.12
C LYS A 94 -11.43 -12.07 16.41
N GLU A 95 -11.48 -12.05 15.09
CA GLU A 95 -11.34 -13.18 14.18
C GLU A 95 -9.88 -13.56 13.91
N ILE A 96 -8.94 -12.68 14.27
CA ILE A 96 -7.52 -12.78 13.92
C ILE A 96 -6.67 -12.44 15.14
N TYR A 97 -5.43 -12.91 15.13
CA TYR A 97 -4.48 -12.59 16.17
C TYR A 97 -3.11 -12.35 15.55
N LEU A 98 -2.59 -11.13 15.71
CA LEU A 98 -1.26 -10.77 15.23
C LEU A 98 -0.34 -10.64 16.43
N GLU A 99 0.43 -11.69 16.68
CA GLU A 99 1.36 -11.76 17.81
C GLU A 99 2.71 -11.19 17.42
N ASN A 100 3.36 -10.52 18.37
CA ASN A 100 4.71 -10.00 18.20
C ASN A 100 5.68 -10.78 19.11
N ILE A 101 6.76 -11.28 18.52
CA ILE A 101 7.86 -11.93 19.24
C ILE A 101 8.99 -10.90 19.35
N HIS A 102 9.18 -10.41 20.57
CA HIS A 102 10.05 -9.29 20.87
C HIS A 102 11.52 -9.58 20.61
N GLU A 103 12.00 -10.79 20.94
CA GLU A 103 13.43 -11.10 20.84
C GLU A 103 13.94 -10.94 19.41
N ASN A 104 13.14 -11.36 18.43
CA ASN A 104 13.54 -11.43 17.02
C ASN A 104 12.85 -10.38 16.14
N ARG A 105 12.05 -9.48 16.72
CA ARG A 105 11.21 -8.51 16.00
C ARG A 105 10.32 -9.14 14.93
N SER A 106 9.88 -10.38 15.17
CA SER A 106 9.03 -11.13 14.25
C SER A 106 7.56 -11.05 14.65
N PHE A 107 6.71 -11.39 13.70
CA PHE A 107 5.27 -11.37 13.82
C PHE A 107 4.68 -12.71 13.39
N THR A 108 3.67 -13.16 14.13
CA THR A 108 2.90 -14.35 13.80
C THR A 108 1.44 -13.96 13.61
N LEU A 109 0.97 -13.99 12.36
CA LEU A 109 -0.44 -13.79 12.05
C LEU A 109 -1.17 -15.13 12.13
N LYS A 110 -2.13 -15.23 13.04
CA LYS A 110 -2.95 -16.42 13.32
C LYS A 110 -4.41 -16.16 12.97
N PHE A 111 -5.03 -17.04 12.19
CA PHE A 111 -6.44 -16.92 11.81
C PHE A 111 -7.03 -18.25 11.38
N TYR A 112 -8.35 -18.37 11.39
CA TYR A 112 -9.04 -19.47 10.72
C TYR A 112 -9.15 -19.17 9.23
N LYS A 113 -9.03 -20.19 8.38
CA LYS A 113 -9.09 -20.05 6.91
C LYS A 113 -10.37 -19.34 6.43
N LYS A 114 -11.51 -19.54 7.12
CA LYS A 114 -12.76 -18.82 6.83
C LYS A 114 -12.67 -17.30 7.01
N ASN A 115 -11.73 -16.82 7.82
CA ASN A 115 -11.50 -15.42 8.17
C ASN A 115 -10.31 -14.83 7.39
N GLU A 116 -9.80 -15.52 6.37
CA GLU A 116 -8.62 -15.08 5.60
C GLU A 116 -8.82 -13.69 4.99
N ALA A 117 -10.01 -13.39 4.48
CA ALA A 117 -10.35 -12.07 3.95
C ALA A 117 -10.21 -10.96 5.02
N VAL A 118 -10.65 -11.24 6.26
CA VAL A 118 -10.53 -10.30 7.39
C VAL A 118 -9.06 -10.09 7.76
N ALA A 119 -8.26 -11.17 7.78
CA ALA A 119 -6.83 -11.09 8.06
C ALA A 119 -6.10 -10.22 7.03
N LYS A 120 -6.40 -10.42 5.74
CA LYS A 120 -5.84 -9.61 4.65
C LYS A 120 -6.23 -8.14 4.76
N GLN A 121 -7.52 -7.83 4.90
CA GLN A 121 -8.00 -6.45 5.04
C GLN A 121 -7.38 -5.74 6.25
N TYR A 122 -7.19 -6.46 7.35
CA TYR A 122 -6.54 -5.93 8.53
C TYR A 122 -5.07 -5.59 8.26
N LEU A 123 -4.31 -6.51 7.64
CA LEU A 123 -2.94 -6.24 7.26
C LEU A 123 -2.84 -5.04 6.32
N GLU A 124 -3.63 -5.02 5.25
CA GLU A 124 -3.69 -3.89 4.31
C GLU A 124 -3.93 -2.56 5.03
N LYS A 125 -4.86 -2.54 5.98
CA LYS A 125 -5.15 -1.36 6.79
C LYS A 125 -3.95 -0.93 7.63
N ILE A 126 -3.28 -1.86 8.32
CA ILE A 126 -2.12 -1.53 9.15
C ILE A 126 -0.97 -1.00 8.29
N PHE A 127 -0.60 -1.72 7.22
CA PHE A 127 0.46 -1.29 6.33
C PHE A 127 0.16 0.09 5.73
N ARG A 128 -1.09 0.37 5.37
CA ARG A 128 -1.51 1.70 4.91
C ARG A 128 -1.30 2.77 5.97
N ILE A 129 -1.80 2.57 7.20
CA ILE A 129 -1.65 3.52 8.31
C ILE A 129 -0.17 3.81 8.58
N VAL A 130 0.67 2.76 8.60
CA VAL A 130 2.11 2.90 8.86
C VAL A 130 2.80 3.66 7.73
N ASN A 131 2.46 3.37 6.47
CA ASN A 131 3.02 4.09 5.33
C ASN A 131 2.58 5.57 5.29
N GLU A 132 1.32 5.85 5.58
CA GLU A 132 0.80 7.22 5.69
C GLU A 132 1.52 8.00 6.78
N GLU A 133 1.76 7.38 7.93
CA GLU A 133 2.50 7.99 9.05
C GLU A 133 3.97 8.26 8.68
N ILE A 134 4.65 7.31 8.04
CA ILE A 134 6.04 7.49 7.57
C ILE A 134 6.10 8.67 6.61
N ARG A 135 5.20 8.73 5.63
CA ARG A 135 5.11 9.82 4.67
C ARG A 135 4.80 11.15 5.35
N PHE A 136 3.89 11.17 6.32
CA PHE A 136 3.56 12.35 7.10
C PHE A 136 4.79 12.90 7.83
N LYS A 137 5.53 12.04 8.53
CA LYS A 137 6.79 12.42 9.22
C LYS A 137 7.83 12.99 8.26
N GLN A 138 7.98 12.42 7.07
CA GLN A 138 8.89 12.94 6.05
C GLN A 138 8.49 14.35 5.58
N VAL A 139 7.19 14.58 5.34
CA VAL A 139 6.69 15.90 4.95
C VAL A 139 6.86 16.90 6.07
N LEU A 140 6.49 16.54 7.30
CA LEU A 140 6.62 17.40 8.47
C LEU A 140 8.07 17.84 8.69
N ARG A 141 9.03 16.92 8.55
CA ARG A 141 10.46 17.24 8.67
C ARG A 141 10.90 18.28 7.65
N LYS A 142 10.43 18.19 6.40
CA LYS A 142 10.73 19.19 5.36
C LYS A 142 10.16 20.56 5.70
N VAL A 143 8.92 20.60 6.20
CA VAL A 143 8.28 21.85 6.63
C VAL A 143 9.07 22.52 7.75
N LEU A 144 9.46 21.77 8.78
CA LEU A 144 10.24 22.30 9.92
C LEU A 144 11.59 22.85 9.48
N ILE A 145 12.29 22.16 8.59
CA ILE A 145 13.58 22.62 8.04
C ILE A 145 13.40 23.94 7.27
N ASN A 146 12.36 24.04 6.44
CA ASN A 146 12.09 25.26 5.68
C ASN A 146 11.73 26.43 6.60
N GLN A 147 10.91 26.20 7.63
CA GLN A 147 10.58 27.24 8.61
C GLN A 147 11.82 27.76 9.33
N GLU A 148 12.72 26.86 9.75
CA GLU A 148 13.97 27.28 10.40
C GLU A 148 14.89 28.05 9.45
N LYS A 149 14.97 27.62 8.18
CA LYS A 149 15.74 28.34 7.16
C LYS A 149 15.20 29.75 6.94
N HIS A 150 13.87 29.90 6.79
CA HIS A 150 13.24 31.20 6.64
C HIS A 150 13.45 32.10 7.87
N ARG A 151 13.35 31.55 9.08
CA ARG A 151 13.63 32.29 10.32
C ARG A 151 15.06 32.82 10.36
N LEU A 152 16.03 32.04 9.88
CA LEU A 152 17.43 32.47 9.78
C LEU A 152 17.61 33.55 8.72
N GLU A 153 16.98 33.41 7.55
CA GLU A 153 16.97 34.42 6.48
C GLU A 153 16.36 35.74 6.97
N GLU A 154 15.21 35.71 7.63
CA GLU A 154 14.56 36.89 8.22
C GLU A 154 15.46 37.58 9.25
N LYS A 155 16.12 36.81 10.12
CA LYS A 155 17.06 37.35 11.10
C LYS A 155 18.25 38.04 10.44
N LEU A 156 18.79 37.46 9.36
CA LEU A 156 19.90 38.07 8.61
C LEU A 156 19.45 39.36 7.90
N LEU A 157 18.27 39.35 7.26
CA LEU A 157 17.69 40.53 6.61
C LEU A 157 17.45 41.67 7.62
N LEU A 158 16.91 41.36 8.80
CA LEU A 158 16.69 42.35 9.86
C LEU A 158 18.00 42.96 10.36
N ASN A 159 19.06 42.15 10.49
CA ASN A 159 20.37 42.64 10.91
C ASN A 159 21.01 43.58 9.86
N GLU A 160 20.86 43.27 8.57
CA GLU A 160 21.35 44.13 7.47
C GLU A 160 20.55 45.43 7.35
N LEU A 161 19.22 45.40 7.55
CA LEU A 161 18.36 46.59 7.48
C LEU A 161 18.48 47.51 8.69
N SER A 162 19.02 47.02 9.82
CA SER A 162 19.19 47.78 11.06
C SER A 162 20.58 48.43 11.18
N ASN A 163 21.47 48.19 10.21
CA ASN A 163 22.76 48.88 10.06
C ASN A 163 22.66 49.99 9.00
#